data_AF-A0A1R1YTP1-F1
#
_entry.id   AF-A0A1R1YTP1-F1
#
_cell.length_a   1.000
_cell.length_b   1.000
_cell.length_c   1.000
_cell.angle_alpha   90.00
_cell.angle_beta   90.00
_cell.angle_gamma   90.00
#
_symmetry.space_group_name_H-M   'P 1'
#
loop_
_entity.id
_entity.type
_entity.pdbx_description
1 polymer ?
#
loop_
_entity_poly.entity_id
_entity_poly.type
_entity_poly.pdbx_seq_one_letter_code
_entity_poly.pdbx_strand_id
1 'polypeptide(L)'
;MFNTFRADYNWELFYKKKFDTLSIRYNKLTAGLFLVDFKRYLEELVRKNKDEKNISKKNDMKFCLYSAHDHTIQYLVNSLLSEPFETLAVPFSANIYFEVWKNNSSGKLSIRAIYNNKILKALGLNGSTDPWCDFNSYDYNTFMSLLENIIPKYPSSECFS
;
A
#
# COMPACT_ATOMS: atom_id res chain seq x y z
N MET A 1 -22.74 15.05 21.70
CA MET A 1 -23.30 15.84 20.58
C MET A 1 -22.62 15.33 19.31
N PHE A 2 -23.31 14.47 18.56
CA PHE A 2 -22.76 13.83 17.37
C PHE A 2 -22.76 14.82 16.22
N ASN A 3 -21.57 15.20 15.75
CA ASN A 3 -21.44 15.99 14.54
C ASN A 3 -21.90 15.12 13.36
N THR A 4 -22.94 15.62 12.72
CA THR A 4 -23.49 15.19 11.43
C THR A 4 -22.39 14.67 10.50
N PHE A 5 -22.50 13.40 10.10
CA PHE A 5 -21.90 12.92 8.86
C PHE A 5 -22.42 13.82 7.74
N ARG A 6 -21.58 14.74 7.24
CA ARG A 6 -21.85 15.38 5.95
C ARG A 6 -21.69 14.29 4.90
N ALA A 7 -22.82 13.70 4.55
CA ALA A 7 -22.93 12.62 3.59
C ALA A 7 -22.38 12.99 2.20
N ASP A 8 -22.05 14.26 1.94
CA ASP A 8 -21.78 14.79 0.60
C ASP A 8 -20.30 14.83 0.15
N TYR A 9 -19.32 14.96 1.05
CA TYR A 9 -17.91 15.10 0.62
C TYR A 9 -17.17 13.76 0.55
N ASN A 10 -17.54 12.82 1.41
CA ASN A 10 -16.82 11.56 1.57
C ASN A 10 -17.29 10.48 0.57
N TRP A 11 -18.56 10.48 0.16
CA TRP A 11 -19.08 9.50 -0.81
C TRP A 11 -18.55 9.76 -2.22
N GLU A 12 -18.46 11.02 -2.65
CA GLU A 12 -18.01 11.38 -3.99
C GLU A 12 -16.53 11.03 -4.15
N LEU A 13 -15.74 11.34 -3.12
CA LEU A 13 -14.33 10.96 -3.03
C LEU A 13 -14.17 9.43 -3.08
N PHE A 14 -15.02 8.70 -2.37
CA PHE A 14 -15.01 7.24 -2.36
C PHE A 14 -15.38 6.66 -3.72
N TYR A 15 -16.44 7.18 -4.34
CA TYR A 15 -16.91 6.77 -5.66
C TYR A 15 -15.82 7.00 -6.70
N LYS A 16 -15.26 8.22 -6.78
CA LYS A 16 -14.16 8.58 -7.69
C LYS A 16 -12.91 7.74 -7.48
N LYS A 17 -12.59 7.36 -6.24
CA LYS A 17 -11.37 6.60 -5.91
C LYS A 17 -11.55 5.08 -5.92
N LYS A 18 -12.77 4.54 -6.00
CA LYS A 18 -12.99 3.07 -5.96
C LYS A 18 -13.92 2.51 -7.02
N PHE A 19 -15.04 3.18 -7.29
CA PHE A 19 -16.09 2.65 -8.14
C PHE A 19 -16.10 3.24 -9.55
N ASP A 20 -15.51 4.42 -9.71
CA ASP A 20 -15.36 5.04 -11.02
C ASP A 20 -14.33 4.28 -11.87
N THR A 21 -14.55 4.18 -13.17
CA THR A 21 -13.63 3.49 -14.10
C THR A 21 -12.27 4.19 -14.20
N LEU A 22 -12.21 5.50 -13.91
CA LEU A 22 -11.00 6.30 -13.84
C LEU A 22 -10.27 6.19 -12.51
N SER A 23 -10.87 5.54 -11.51
CA SER A 23 -10.29 5.40 -10.15
C SER A 23 -8.91 4.77 -10.16
N ILE A 24 -8.68 3.77 -11.01
CA ILE A 24 -7.38 3.09 -11.16
C ILE A 24 -6.31 4.10 -11.60
N ARG A 25 -6.62 4.91 -12.63
CA ARG A 25 -5.70 5.94 -13.13
C ARG A 25 -5.48 7.03 -12.08
N TYR A 26 -6.53 7.46 -11.41
CA TYR A 26 -6.45 8.48 -10.36
C TYR A 26 -5.61 8.02 -9.15
N ASN A 27 -5.83 6.79 -8.67
CA ASN A 27 -5.06 6.18 -7.57
C ASN A 27 -3.58 6.00 -7.95
N LYS A 28 -3.32 5.60 -9.20
CA LYS A 28 -1.98 5.52 -9.78
C LYS A 28 -1.25 6.88 -9.75
N LEU A 29 -1.92 7.97 -10.09
CA LEU A 29 -1.31 9.30 -10.06
C LEU A 29 -1.13 9.86 -8.64
N THR A 30 -2.06 9.55 -7.73
CA THR A 30 -2.07 10.12 -6.37
C THR A 30 -1.16 9.40 -5.38
N ALA A 31 -1.06 8.06 -5.45
CA ALA A 31 -0.14 7.29 -4.60
C ALA A 31 1.16 6.90 -5.31
N GLY A 32 1.19 6.95 -6.66
CA GLY A 32 2.24 6.35 -7.46
C GLY A 32 3.64 6.82 -7.12
N LEU A 33 3.83 8.12 -6.94
CA LEU A 33 5.14 8.68 -6.57
C LEU A 33 5.63 8.17 -5.21
N PHE A 34 4.76 8.12 -4.21
CA PHE A 34 5.10 7.53 -2.92
C PHE A 34 5.41 6.03 -3.05
N LEU A 35 4.65 5.32 -3.89
CA LEU A 35 4.85 3.90 -4.15
C LEU A 35 6.19 3.60 -4.84
N VAL A 36 6.73 4.52 -5.66
CA VAL A 36 8.09 4.40 -6.23
C VAL A 36 9.13 4.29 -5.12
N ASP A 37 9.11 5.25 -4.20
CA ASP A 37 10.06 5.27 -3.08
C ASP A 37 9.85 4.05 -2.18
N PHE A 38 8.61 3.77 -1.80
CA PHE A 38 8.24 2.59 -1.00
C PHE A 38 8.76 1.29 -1.61
N LYS A 39 8.53 1.07 -2.91
CA LYS A 39 9.02 -0.10 -3.64
C LYS A 39 10.55 -0.19 -3.56
N ARG A 40 11.25 0.90 -3.91
CA ARG A 40 12.73 0.96 -3.87
C ARG A 40 13.25 0.60 -2.49
N TYR A 41 12.67 1.15 -1.44
CA TYR A 41 13.12 0.90 -0.07
C TYR A 41 12.85 -0.54 0.40
N LEU A 42 11.72 -1.15 -0.01
CA LEU A 42 11.47 -2.57 0.22
C LEU A 42 12.51 -3.45 -0.49
N GLU A 43 12.81 -3.18 -1.76
CA GLU A 43 13.82 -3.92 -2.52
C GLU A 43 15.20 -3.81 -1.88
N GLU A 44 15.60 -2.60 -1.49
CA GLU A 44 16.87 -2.36 -0.82
C GLU A 44 16.95 -3.08 0.54
N LEU A 45 15.87 -3.05 1.32
CA LEU A 45 15.78 -3.75 2.60
C LEU A 45 15.93 -5.26 2.40
N VAL A 46 15.21 -5.85 1.44
CA VAL A 46 15.28 -7.28 1.14
C VAL A 46 16.66 -7.68 0.61
N ARG A 47 17.22 -6.90 -0.31
CA ARG A 47 18.55 -7.17 -0.88
C ARG A 47 19.62 -7.16 0.20
N LYS A 48 19.68 -6.12 1.03
CA LYS A 48 20.65 -6.02 2.13
C LYS A 48 20.52 -7.16 3.14
N ASN A 49 19.29 -7.57 3.47
CA ASN A 49 19.07 -8.70 4.39
C ASN A 49 19.43 -10.06 3.77
N LYS A 50 19.38 -10.24 2.44
CA LYS A 50 19.88 -11.45 1.77
C LYS A 50 21.40 -11.52 1.75
N ASP A 51 22.06 -10.36 1.63
CA ASP A 51 23.51 -10.23 1.46
C ASP A 51 24.30 -10.28 2.79
N GLU A 52 23.66 -10.52 3.93
CA GLU A 52 24.25 -10.54 5.29
C GLU A 52 25.44 -11.49 5.50
N LYS A 53 25.83 -12.30 4.49
CA LYS A 53 27.07 -13.06 4.50
C LYS A 53 28.33 -12.21 4.33
N ASN A 54 28.23 -10.95 3.83
CA ASN A 54 29.38 -10.06 3.69
C ASN A 54 29.34 -8.90 4.70
N ILE A 55 30.23 -8.99 5.68
CA ILE A 55 30.35 -8.13 6.86
C ILE A 55 30.90 -6.75 6.45
N SER A 56 30.05 -5.71 6.44
CA SER A 56 30.42 -4.33 6.86
C SER A 56 29.17 -3.56 7.33
N LYS A 57 28.66 -3.93 8.51
CA LYS A 57 27.36 -3.48 9.05
C LYS A 57 27.40 -2.07 9.66
N LYS A 58 27.45 -1.01 8.84
CA LYS A 58 27.26 0.37 9.33
C LYS A 58 26.00 1.07 8.82
N ASN A 59 25.25 0.50 7.87
CA ASN A 59 24.09 1.17 7.24
C ASN A 59 22.98 0.21 6.77
N ASP A 60 22.64 -0.78 7.61
CA ASP A 60 21.52 -1.69 7.36
C ASP A 60 20.21 -1.03 7.80
N MET A 61 19.51 -0.40 6.86
CA MET A 61 18.17 0.13 7.09
C MET A 61 17.21 -1.04 7.32
N LYS A 62 16.88 -1.30 8.59
CA LYS A 62 15.96 -2.37 9.01
C LYS A 62 14.51 -1.89 9.17
N PHE A 63 14.32 -0.58 9.19
CA PHE A 63 13.04 0.06 9.46
C PHE A 63 12.99 1.41 8.75
N CYS A 64 11.83 1.74 8.18
CA CYS A 64 11.55 3.03 7.59
C CYS A 64 10.23 3.55 8.15
N LEU A 65 10.18 4.85 8.47
CA LEU A 65 8.99 5.51 8.98
C LEU A 65 8.70 6.74 8.13
N TYR A 66 7.48 6.79 7.61
CA TYR A 66 6.94 7.97 6.93
C TYR A 66 5.88 8.61 7.79
N SER A 67 6.01 9.91 8.03
CA SER A 67 4.88 10.72 8.49
C SER A 67 4.12 11.20 7.26
N ALA A 68 2.82 10.95 7.23
CA ALA A 68 1.98 11.26 6.07
C ALA A 68 0.63 11.82 6.52
N HIS A 69 -0.06 12.49 5.60
CA HIS A 69 -1.41 12.96 5.83
C HIS A 69 -2.42 11.81 5.66
N ASP A 70 -3.61 12.01 6.25
CA ASP A 70 -4.79 11.16 6.07
C ASP A 70 -5.06 10.80 4.61
N HIS A 71 -5.00 11.79 3.71
CA HIS A 71 -5.18 11.59 2.28
C HIS A 71 -4.12 10.64 1.69
N THR A 72 -2.86 10.75 2.09
CA THR A 72 -1.79 9.87 1.60
C THR A 72 -2.04 8.42 2.00
N ILE A 73 -2.45 8.19 3.26
CA ILE A 73 -2.81 6.85 3.75
C ILE A 73 -4.02 6.32 2.96
N GLN A 74 -5.03 7.16 2.72
CA GLN A 74 -6.20 6.78 1.93
C GLN A 74 -5.83 6.40 0.49
N TYR A 75 -4.99 7.20 -0.17
CA TYR A 75 -4.51 6.91 -1.53
C TYR A 75 -3.73 5.60 -1.57
N LEU A 76 -2.84 5.36 -0.60
CA LEU A 76 -2.08 4.12 -0.52
C LEU A 76 -2.99 2.89 -0.38
N VAL A 77 -3.92 2.90 0.57
CA VAL A 77 -4.88 1.80 0.78
C VAL A 77 -5.73 1.55 -0.47
N ASN A 78 -6.17 2.62 -1.14
CA ASN A 78 -6.97 2.50 -2.37
C ASN A 78 -6.15 1.96 -3.56
N SER A 79 -4.90 2.39 -3.71
CA SER A 79 -4.00 1.88 -4.77
C SER A 79 -3.63 0.42 -4.58
N LEU A 80 -3.62 -0.05 -3.32
CA LEU A 80 -3.51 -1.48 -2.99
C LEU A 80 -4.84 -2.23 -3.14
N LEU A 81 -5.86 -1.65 -3.79
CA LEU A 81 -7.18 -2.27 -4.01
C LEU A 81 -7.71 -2.92 -2.74
N SER A 82 -7.54 -2.23 -1.62
CA SER A 82 -7.87 -2.75 -0.29
C SER A 82 -9.18 -2.16 0.22
N GLU A 83 -9.86 -2.95 1.04
CA GLU A 83 -11.12 -2.56 1.65
C GLU A 83 -10.84 -1.40 2.62
N PRO A 84 -11.58 -0.29 2.54
CA PRO A 84 -11.52 0.72 3.57
C PRO A 84 -12.26 0.15 4.78
N PHE A 85 -11.53 -0.31 5.80
CA PHE A 85 -12.18 -0.80 7.02
C PHE A 85 -13.04 0.30 7.66
N GLU A 86 -14.30 -0.03 7.94
CA GLU A 86 -15.29 0.59 8.86
C GLU A 86 -15.53 2.13 8.81
N THR A 87 -14.62 2.96 8.30
CA THR A 87 -14.72 4.41 8.29
C THR A 87 -14.33 5.00 6.93
N LEU A 88 -15.17 5.90 6.41
CA LEU A 88 -14.92 6.66 5.17
C LEU A 88 -13.74 7.65 5.29
N ALA A 89 -13.26 7.88 6.52
CA ALA A 89 -12.16 8.78 6.84
C ALA A 89 -11.03 8.02 7.56
N VAL A 90 -9.80 8.44 7.30
CA VAL A 90 -8.62 7.97 8.04
C VAL A 90 -8.60 8.65 9.41
N PRO A 91 -8.57 7.89 10.53
CA PRO A 91 -8.62 8.48 11.86
C PRO A 91 -7.32 9.21 12.22
N PHE A 92 -7.37 10.05 13.25
CA PHE A 92 -6.16 10.62 13.84
C PHE A 92 -5.21 9.51 14.32
N SER A 93 -3.91 9.72 14.13
CA SER A 93 -2.86 8.75 14.46
C SER A 93 -3.01 7.40 13.75
N ALA A 94 -3.70 7.38 12.61
CA ALA A 94 -3.74 6.20 11.76
C ALA A 94 -2.33 5.77 11.35
N ASN A 95 -2.13 4.46 11.27
CA ASN A 95 -0.85 3.86 10.93
C ASN A 95 -1.07 2.69 9.97
N ILE A 96 -0.10 2.50 9.08
CA ILE A 96 -0.01 1.35 8.21
C ILE A 96 1.40 0.79 8.29
N TYR A 97 1.51 -0.52 8.53
CA TYR A 97 2.76 -1.23 8.62
C TYR A 97 2.85 -2.21 7.45
N PHE A 98 4.02 -2.23 6.82
CA PHE A 98 4.38 -3.25 5.85
C PHE A 98 5.60 -3.98 6.39
N GLU A 99 5.49 -5.29 6.47
CA GLU A 99 6.53 -6.15 7.01
C GLU A 99 6.90 -7.20 5.96
N VAL A 100 8.19 -7.48 5.84
CA VAL A 100 8.70 -8.58 5.01
C VAL A 100 9.15 -9.71 5.91
N TRP A 101 8.58 -10.89 5.71
CA TRP A 101 8.87 -12.09 6.47
C TRP A 101 9.62 -13.09 5.60
N LYS A 102 10.56 -13.83 6.19
CA LYS A 102 11.25 -14.94 5.54
C LYS A 102 10.89 -16.24 6.23
N ASN A 103 10.39 -17.21 5.47
CA ASN A 103 10.18 -18.56 5.96
C ASN A 103 11.54 -19.25 6.11
N ASN A 104 11.87 -19.70 7.32
CA ASN A 104 13.19 -20.29 7.61
C ASN A 104 13.45 -21.61 6.87
N SER A 105 12.41 -22.41 6.62
CA SER A 105 12.55 -23.72 5.98
C SER A 105 12.68 -23.62 4.46
N SER A 106 11.87 -22.78 3.82
CA SER A 106 11.82 -22.64 2.35
C SER A 106 12.62 -21.46 1.82
N GLY A 107 13.02 -20.53 2.68
CA GLY A 107 13.65 -19.26 2.29
C GLY A 107 12.73 -18.29 1.56
N LYS A 108 11.46 -18.65 1.32
CA LYS A 108 10.47 -17.80 0.64
C LYS A 108 10.15 -16.56 1.46
N LEU A 109 9.90 -15.47 0.76
CA LEU A 109 9.55 -14.18 1.35
C LEU A 109 8.05 -13.94 1.24
N SER A 110 7.45 -13.37 2.28
CA SER A 110 6.07 -12.91 2.27
C SER A 110 5.95 -11.48 2.80
N ILE A 111 4.89 -10.80 2.38
CA ILE A 111 4.50 -9.49 2.87
C ILE A 111 3.33 -9.64 3.83
N ARG A 112 3.40 -8.90 4.93
CA ARG A 112 2.26 -8.64 5.82
C ARG A 112 1.94 -7.16 5.82
N ALA A 113 0.66 -6.80 5.68
CA ALA A 113 0.19 -5.43 5.77
C ALA A 113 -0.84 -5.27 6.89
N ILE A 114 -0.62 -4.29 7.77
CA ILE A 114 -1.44 -4.03 8.95
C ILE A 114 -1.87 -2.57 8.91
N TYR A 115 -3.17 -2.29 9.01
CA TYR A 115 -3.72 -0.95 9.12
C TYR A 115 -4.46 -0.81 10.44
N ASN A 116 -4.06 0.14 11.29
CA ASN A 116 -4.64 0.38 12.61
C ASN A 116 -4.78 -0.91 13.44
N ASN A 117 -3.70 -1.70 13.52
CA ASN A 117 -3.61 -2.97 14.25
C ASN A 117 -4.51 -4.11 13.73
N LYS A 118 -5.12 -3.97 12.54
CA LYS A 118 -5.85 -5.05 11.86
C LYS A 118 -5.12 -5.43 10.57
N ILE A 119 -5.14 -6.71 10.20
CA ILE A 119 -4.65 -7.14 8.87
C ILE A 119 -5.44 -6.38 7.81
N LEU A 120 -4.73 -5.74 6.87
CA LEU A 120 -5.35 -5.03 5.76
C LEU A 120 -6.14 -6.04 4.91
N LYS A 121 -7.37 -5.74 4.55
CA LYS A 121 -8.17 -6.63 3.69
C LYS A 121 -8.05 -6.19 2.24
N ALA A 122 -7.72 -7.11 1.34
CA ALA A 122 -7.83 -6.88 -0.10
C ALA A 122 -9.30 -6.94 -0.54
N LEU A 123 -9.69 -6.14 -1.53
CA LEU A 123 -10.96 -6.30 -2.22
C LEU A 123 -10.86 -7.42 -3.26
N GLY A 124 -11.99 -7.89 -3.77
CA GLY A 124 -11.97 -8.71 -4.98
C GLY A 124 -11.87 -7.87 -6.24
N LEU A 125 -11.25 -8.44 -7.27
CA LEU A 125 -11.14 -7.80 -8.59
C LEU A 125 -12.45 -7.97 -9.37
N ASN A 126 -12.81 -6.99 -10.19
CA ASN A 126 -13.94 -7.06 -11.12
C ASN A 126 -15.29 -7.41 -10.46
N GLY A 127 -15.51 -6.96 -9.23
CA GLY A 127 -16.74 -7.25 -8.49
C GLY A 127 -16.79 -8.65 -7.86
N SER A 128 -15.69 -9.40 -7.89
CA SER A 128 -15.55 -10.64 -7.12
C SER A 128 -15.63 -10.35 -5.62
N THR A 129 -16.18 -11.30 -4.87
CA THR A 129 -16.16 -11.30 -3.40
C THR A 129 -14.84 -11.83 -2.83
N ASP A 130 -14.08 -12.55 -3.65
CA ASP A 130 -12.84 -13.17 -3.20
C ASP A 130 -11.70 -12.15 -3.20
N PRO A 131 -10.99 -11.96 -2.07
CA PRO A 131 -9.90 -10.99 -1.98
C PRO A 131 -8.76 -11.37 -2.94
N TRP A 132 -8.20 -10.38 -3.64
CA TRP A 132 -7.10 -10.62 -4.58
C TRP A 132 -5.79 -11.04 -3.87
N CYS A 133 -5.71 -10.85 -2.56
CA CYS A 133 -4.55 -11.12 -1.71
C CYS A 133 -4.95 -11.40 -0.27
N ASP A 134 -4.20 -12.29 0.40
CA ASP A 134 -4.18 -12.38 1.86
C ASP A 134 -2.96 -11.62 2.42
N PHE A 135 -3.20 -10.39 2.88
CA PHE A 135 -2.17 -9.55 3.47
C PHE A 135 -1.67 -10.02 4.83
N ASN A 136 -2.15 -11.13 5.38
CA ASN A 136 -1.50 -11.74 6.54
C ASN A 136 -0.17 -12.42 6.14
N SER A 137 -0.09 -12.98 4.94
CA SER A 137 1.12 -13.59 4.39
C SER A 137 1.02 -13.76 2.87
N TYR A 138 1.23 -12.68 2.12
CA TYR A 138 1.19 -12.70 0.66
C TYR A 138 2.57 -12.90 0.04
N ASP A 139 2.69 -13.53 -1.13
CA ASP A 139 4.00 -13.72 -1.78
C ASP A 139 4.66 -12.37 -2.10
N TYR A 140 5.91 -12.21 -1.69
CA TYR A 140 6.66 -10.98 -1.88
C TYR A 140 6.82 -10.62 -3.36
N ASN A 141 7.20 -11.57 -4.21
CA ASN A 141 7.46 -11.26 -5.62
C ASN A 141 6.17 -10.86 -6.33
N THR A 142 5.06 -11.55 -6.04
CA THR A 142 3.74 -11.18 -6.57
C THR A 142 3.32 -9.79 -6.09
N PHE A 143 3.59 -9.43 -4.83
CA PHE A 143 3.35 -8.07 -4.32
C PHE A 143 4.18 -7.03 -5.08
N MET A 144 5.47 -7.28 -5.33
CA MET A 144 6.33 -6.34 -6.06
C MET A 144 5.86 -6.15 -7.51
N SER A 145 5.43 -7.23 -8.18
CA SER A 145 4.84 -7.14 -9.53
C SER A 145 3.54 -6.34 -9.55
N LEU A 146 2.72 -6.42 -8.50
CA LEU A 146 1.57 -5.53 -8.36
C LEU A 146 2.01 -4.07 -8.27
N LEU A 147 3.00 -3.76 -7.41
CA LEU A 147 3.51 -2.38 -7.26
C LEU A 147 3.96 -1.82 -8.61
N GLU A 148 4.65 -2.60 -9.43
CA GLU A 148 5.08 -2.19 -10.78
C GLU A 148 3.92 -1.81 -11.71
N ASN A 149 2.76 -2.49 -11.58
CA ASN A 149 1.59 -2.20 -12.39
C ASN A 149 0.88 -0.90 -11.95
N ILE A 150 0.83 -0.64 -10.64
CA ILE A 150 0.14 0.52 -10.07
C ILE A 150 1.02 1.77 -9.97
N ILE A 151 2.34 1.64 -10.18
CA ILE A 151 3.28 2.78 -10.25
C ILE A 151 3.26 3.40 -11.67
N PRO A 152 3.20 4.74 -11.80
CA PRO A 152 3.34 5.43 -13.09
C PRO A 152 4.74 5.24 -13.65
N LYS A 153 4.83 4.87 -14.93
CA LYS A 153 6.13 4.63 -15.60
C LYS A 153 6.88 5.95 -15.83
N TYR A 154 6.13 7.01 -16.09
CA TYR A 154 6.67 8.33 -16.38
C TYR A 154 5.85 9.40 -15.63
N PRO A 155 6.07 9.54 -14.31
CA PRO A 155 5.24 10.42 -13.48
C PRO A 155 5.18 11.85 -14.01
N SER A 156 6.33 12.40 -14.43
CA SER A 156 6.42 13.77 -14.94
C SER A 156 5.57 13.99 -16.18
N SER A 157 5.55 13.06 -17.15
CA SER A 157 4.74 13.22 -18.36
C SER A 157 3.26 12.98 -18.11
N GLU A 158 2.91 12.13 -17.13
CA GLU A 158 1.52 11.86 -16.76
C GLU A 158 0.89 13.03 -15.95
N CYS A 159 1.69 13.94 -15.39
CA CYS A 159 1.20 15.12 -14.68
C CYS A 159 0.78 16.29 -15.59
N PHE A 160 1.25 16.33 -16.84
CA PHE A 160 0.98 17.42 -17.79
C PHE A 160 0.03 17.01 -18.93
N SER A 161 -0.51 15.78 -18.90
CA SER A 161 -1.38 15.20 -19.93
C SER A 161 -2.86 15.32 -19.62
#